data_AF-A0A966R051-F1
#
_entry.id   AF-A0A966R051-F1
#
_cell.length_a   1.000
_cell.length_b   1.000
_cell.length_c   1.000
_cell.angle_alpha   90.00
_cell.angle_beta   90.00
_cell.angle_gamma   90.00
#
_symmetry.space_group_name_H-M   'P 1'
#
loop_
_entity.id
_entity.type
_entity.pdbx_description
1 polymer ?
#
loop_
_entity_poly.entity_id
_entity_poly.type
_entity_poly.pdbx_seq_one_letter_code
_entity_poly.pdbx_strand_id
1 'polypeptide(L)'
;MKIPTYYPKRSDIPISNKHDILPHPFTDEWSMVIYFLDARTGTIRLNRLDEASGWDHNVVVRIYDRDGTTHEDVPVGRSANATLEKIIRVRGLELVPHQFQTQRIPKNIFQTHETDEMLSEHHRIAVQTIWDYNPEYDYYFFDAAARRRFMREHFEERVFRAYDSLFIKTAQADLFRYCVVYRLGGCYFDSKMIMVKPIRDIVQEHAEDVFCLDLHDDRDMHNGVFFSVAGSERLRRLIDEVVRKIENRSIDPQGYFHFIGPTAFYRHTRDGNKILRLIQDKNYESGDVRYEQIVRGRCRFVLRRYKNYYEKHRPVNYHELYQQRRVFYENIQRVGDYTFKTSPVDLGGGRLAGDRFVMRFLSDQEIEIVRTDAADGWGMDLEVTVIDERNDSSSVYRVGPSRFSRVVFHRGGGSHQDHAVSRTHHGEPLSLNSRIAHPHQGEPLSLNSRIAHRRHR
;
A
#
# COMPACT_ATOMS: atom_id res chain seq x y z
N MET A 1 16.21 -7.78 -0.98
CA MET A 1 15.75 -8.05 0.40
C MET A 1 14.26 -7.73 0.45
N LYS A 2 13.46 -8.52 1.18
CA LYS A 2 12.01 -8.31 1.32
C LYS A 2 11.70 -7.64 2.66
N ILE A 3 10.68 -6.80 2.68
CA ILE A 3 10.06 -6.24 3.88
C ILE A 3 9.21 -7.36 4.49
N PRO A 4 9.46 -7.75 5.76
CA PRO A 4 8.63 -8.72 6.42
C PRO A 4 7.18 -8.24 6.52
N THR A 5 6.25 -9.16 6.29
CA THR A 5 4.81 -8.89 6.34
C THR A 5 4.31 -8.60 7.76
N TYR A 6 5.06 -9.04 8.77
CA TYR A 6 4.72 -8.86 10.17
C TYR A 6 5.98 -8.74 11.04
N TYR A 7 5.99 -7.76 11.94
CA TYR A 7 6.88 -7.71 13.09
C TYR A 7 6.04 -7.65 14.37
N PRO A 8 6.29 -8.57 15.33
CA PRO A 8 5.60 -8.50 16.61
C PRO A 8 6.07 -7.29 17.41
N LYS A 9 5.20 -6.81 18.29
CA LYS A 9 5.59 -5.90 19.36
C LYS A 9 6.78 -6.48 20.14
N ARG A 10 7.70 -5.61 20.51
CA ARG A 10 8.95 -5.91 21.20
C ARG A 10 8.85 -5.59 22.68
N SER A 11 9.70 -6.22 23.48
CA SER A 11 9.87 -5.91 24.90
C SER A 11 10.79 -4.72 25.15
N ASP A 12 11.33 -4.10 24.09
CA ASP A 12 12.19 -2.92 24.19
C ASP A 12 11.44 -1.73 24.80
N ILE A 13 12.06 -1.06 25.77
CA ILE A 13 11.48 0.11 26.44
C ILE A 13 12.32 1.32 26.07
N PRO A 14 11.80 2.34 25.35
CA PRO A 14 12.54 3.57 25.10
C PRO A 14 12.91 4.30 26.40
N ILE A 15 13.98 5.07 26.43
CA ILE A 15 14.24 5.99 27.55
C ILE A 15 13.30 7.22 27.49
N SER A 16 13.02 7.82 28.63
CA SER A 16 12.26 9.08 28.75
C SER A 16 13.15 10.32 28.85
N ASN A 17 14.47 10.14 29.00
CA ASN A 17 15.40 11.27 29.02
C ASN A 17 15.27 12.07 27.73
N LYS A 18 15.30 13.41 27.84
CA LYS A 18 15.53 14.25 26.67
C LYS A 18 16.92 13.93 26.11
N HIS A 19 17.03 13.92 24.78
CA HIS A 19 18.30 13.64 24.12
C HIS A 19 18.34 14.26 22.72
N ASP A 20 19.53 14.66 22.29
CA ASP A 20 19.78 15.36 21.02
C ASP A 20 21.12 14.87 20.40
N ILE A 21 21.25 14.93 19.07
CA ILE A 21 22.50 14.64 18.36
C ILE A 21 23.33 15.94 18.24
N LEU A 22 24.65 15.86 18.46
CA LEU A 22 25.61 16.97 18.41
C LEU A 22 26.68 16.78 17.33
N PRO A 23 27.17 17.87 16.70
CA PRO A 23 26.69 19.26 16.81
C PRO A 23 25.32 19.51 16.17
N HIS A 24 24.57 20.46 16.71
CA HIS A 24 23.33 20.93 16.09
C HIS A 24 23.52 22.35 15.53
N PRO A 25 23.08 22.66 14.30
CA PRO A 25 22.52 21.73 13.31
C PRO A 25 23.61 20.99 12.53
N PHE A 26 23.44 19.68 12.33
CA PHE A 26 24.12 18.98 11.26
C PHE A 26 23.46 19.30 9.91
N THR A 27 24.23 19.17 8.84
CA THR A 27 23.66 19.05 7.48
C THR A 27 22.85 17.77 7.31
N ASP A 28 23.27 16.72 8.04
CA ASP A 28 22.72 15.37 8.00
C ASP A 28 21.36 15.27 8.72
N GLU A 29 20.48 14.41 8.21
CA GLU A 29 19.19 14.12 8.82
C GLU A 29 19.20 12.75 9.50
N TRP A 30 18.75 12.71 10.76
CA TRP A 30 18.85 11.52 11.60
C TRP A 30 17.51 11.09 12.16
N SER A 31 17.34 9.78 12.32
CA SER A 31 16.42 9.21 13.30
C SER A 31 17.22 8.54 14.41
N MET A 32 16.72 8.65 15.64
CA MET A 32 17.40 8.14 16.83
C MET A 32 16.39 7.61 17.84
N VAL A 33 16.64 6.39 18.32
CA VAL A 33 15.90 5.81 19.44
C VAL A 33 16.91 5.21 20.40
N ILE A 34 16.74 5.46 21.70
CA ILE A 34 17.53 4.80 22.74
C ILE A 34 16.59 3.94 23.57
N TYR A 35 16.88 2.65 23.63
CA TYR A 35 16.17 1.69 24.49
C TYR A 35 16.93 1.51 25.81
N PHE A 36 16.18 1.49 26.89
CA PHE A 36 16.63 1.25 28.24
C PHE A 36 17.06 -0.22 28.42
N LEU A 37 18.25 -0.44 29.00
CA LEU A 37 18.68 -1.75 29.49
C LEU A 37 18.75 -1.73 31.03
N ASP A 38 19.43 -0.74 31.60
CA ASP A 38 19.47 -0.44 33.02
C ASP A 38 19.71 1.07 33.26
N ALA A 39 19.80 1.50 34.51
CA ALA A 39 19.98 2.92 34.88
C ALA A 39 21.25 3.57 34.28
N ARG A 40 22.23 2.78 33.83
CA ARG A 40 23.52 3.24 33.30
C ARG A 40 23.78 2.80 31.87
N THR A 41 23.02 1.86 31.32
CA THR A 41 23.22 1.34 29.97
C THR A 41 21.95 1.33 29.13
N GLY A 42 22.11 1.58 27.83
CA GLY A 42 21.02 1.54 26.87
C GLY A 42 21.51 1.13 25.48
N THR A 43 20.61 0.67 24.63
CA THR A 43 20.89 0.40 23.22
C THR A 43 20.44 1.58 22.38
N ILE A 44 21.36 2.26 21.72
CA ILE A 44 21.04 3.30 20.75
C ILE A 44 20.91 2.70 19.36
N ARG A 45 19.86 3.11 18.63
CA ARG A 45 19.72 2.97 17.19
C ARG A 45 19.77 4.34 16.53
N LEU A 46 20.64 4.46 15.52
CA LEU A 46 20.76 5.64 14.66
C LEU A 46 20.53 5.22 13.21
N ASN A 47 19.70 5.98 12.49
CA ASN A 47 19.58 5.86 11.04
C ASN A 47 19.80 7.22 10.38
N ARG A 48 20.68 7.26 9.38
CA ARG A 48 20.90 8.40 8.49
C ARG A 48 19.80 8.41 7.42
N LEU A 49 19.10 9.53 7.27
CA LEU A 49 17.86 9.63 6.49
C LEU A 49 18.10 10.21 5.10
N ASP A 50 19.11 11.06 4.99
CA ASP A 50 19.49 11.82 3.80
C ASP A 50 20.53 11.12 2.92
N GLU A 51 21.26 10.13 3.44
CA GLU A 51 22.21 9.33 2.66
C GLU A 51 22.09 7.82 2.91
N ALA A 52 22.35 7.03 1.87
CA ALA A 52 22.32 5.57 1.94
C ALA A 52 23.65 4.96 2.43
N SER A 53 24.73 5.76 2.45
CA SER A 53 26.02 5.37 3.00
C SER A 53 26.12 5.67 4.50
N GLY A 54 27.13 5.11 5.16
CA GLY A 54 27.48 5.48 6.53
C GLY A 54 28.03 6.89 6.67
N TRP A 55 28.73 7.13 7.78
CA TRP A 55 29.33 8.41 8.13
C TRP A 55 30.72 8.20 8.74
N ASP A 56 31.65 9.09 8.43
CA ASP A 56 33.07 8.99 8.78
C ASP A 56 33.48 9.87 9.97
N HIS A 57 32.62 10.78 10.39
CA HIS A 57 32.81 11.64 11.56
C HIS A 57 32.25 11.00 12.85
N ASN A 58 32.69 11.50 14.00
CA ASN A 58 32.21 11.00 15.28
C ASN A 58 30.86 11.64 15.63
N VAL A 59 29.79 10.84 15.65
CA VAL A 59 28.48 11.28 16.15
C VAL A 59 28.47 11.23 17.67
N VAL A 60 28.01 12.31 18.31
CA VAL A 60 27.86 12.42 19.76
C VAL A 60 26.40 12.66 20.10
N VAL A 61 25.90 11.96 21.12
CA VAL A 61 24.52 12.11 21.60
C VAL A 61 24.54 12.72 22.99
N ARG A 62 23.91 13.88 23.13
CA ARG A 62 23.68 14.52 24.41
C ARG A 62 22.44 13.91 25.05
N ILE A 63 22.58 13.36 26.24
CA ILE A 63 21.48 12.85 27.05
C ILE A 63 21.34 13.75 28.27
N TYR A 64 20.14 14.23 28.55
CA TYR A 64 19.86 15.06 29.71
C TYR A 64 19.37 14.20 30.88
N ASP A 65 19.58 14.69 32.10
CA ASP A 65 18.92 14.11 33.27
C ASP A 65 17.39 14.30 33.21
N ARG A 66 16.68 13.79 34.22
CA ARG A 66 15.22 13.84 34.28
C ARG A 66 14.67 15.28 34.25
N ASP A 67 15.37 16.21 34.87
CA ASP A 67 14.93 17.60 35.04
C ASP A 67 15.41 18.51 33.90
N GLY A 68 16.25 18.00 33.00
CA GLY A 68 16.87 18.76 31.92
C GLY A 68 17.97 19.71 32.39
N THR A 69 18.46 19.58 33.63
CA THR A 69 19.38 20.54 34.25
C THR A 69 20.84 20.20 33.98
N THR A 70 21.17 18.91 33.98
CA THR A 70 22.49 18.39 33.63
C THR A 70 22.40 17.48 32.40
N HIS A 71 23.56 17.23 31.79
CA HIS A 71 23.65 16.37 30.61
C HIS A 71 24.98 15.63 30.56
N GLU A 72 25.00 14.55 29.79
CA GLU A 72 26.19 13.79 29.42
C GLU A 72 26.26 13.62 27.91
N ASP A 73 27.43 13.93 27.34
CA ASP A 73 27.70 13.78 25.92
C ASP A 73 28.34 12.41 25.67
N VAL A 74 27.61 11.53 24.99
CA VAL A 74 27.97 10.13 24.77
C VAL A 74 28.46 9.94 23.33
N PRO A 75 29.75 9.64 23.10
CA PRO A 75 30.25 9.37 21.75
C PRO A 75 29.71 8.04 21.20
N VAL A 76 28.98 8.12 20.10
CA VAL A 76 28.43 6.94 19.41
C VAL A 76 29.42 6.41 18.38
N GLY A 77 30.14 7.29 17.69
CA GLY A 77 31.18 6.93 16.73
C GLY A 77 30.78 7.11 15.27
N ARG A 78 31.61 6.56 14.39
CA ARG A 78 31.42 6.45 12.94
C ARG A 78 30.76 5.12 12.57
N SER A 79 30.16 5.04 11.38
CA SER A 79 29.55 3.81 10.86
C SER A 79 29.83 3.68 9.36
N ALA A 80 30.08 2.46 8.88
CA ALA A 80 30.16 2.19 7.45
C ALA A 80 28.78 2.11 6.77
N ASN A 81 27.73 1.85 7.56
CA ASN A 81 26.35 1.69 7.09
C ASN A 81 25.49 2.89 7.51
N ALA A 82 24.44 3.20 6.75
CA ALA A 82 23.47 4.24 7.09
C ALA A 82 22.70 3.96 8.40
N THR A 83 22.79 2.75 8.94
CA THR A 83 22.17 2.37 10.22
C THR A 83 23.20 1.81 11.19
N LEU A 84 23.11 2.20 12.46
CA LEU A 84 23.98 1.74 13.54
C LEU A 84 23.13 1.35 14.75
N GLU A 85 23.43 0.19 15.34
CA GLU A 85 22.97 -0.18 16.67
C GLU A 85 24.19 -0.36 17.58
N LYS A 86 24.13 0.20 18.79
CA LYS A 86 25.26 0.15 19.73
C LYS A 86 24.77 0.22 21.18
N ILE A 87 25.47 -0.46 22.09
CA ILE A 87 25.29 -0.26 23.52
C ILE A 87 26.05 1.02 23.94
N ILE A 88 25.34 1.91 24.62
CA ILE A 88 25.89 3.11 25.24
C ILE A 88 25.87 3.01 26.76
N ARG A 89 26.75 3.76 27.41
CA ARG A 89 26.84 3.86 28.86
C ARG A 89 26.91 5.31 29.28
N VAL A 90 26.11 5.68 30.28
CA VAL A 90 26.16 6.96 30.99
C VAL A 90 26.84 6.79 32.35
N ARG A 91 27.51 7.83 32.84
CA ARG A 91 28.25 7.85 34.10
C ARG A 91 27.72 8.90 35.08
N GLY A 92 27.40 10.09 34.59
CA GLY A 92 27.01 11.25 35.38
C GLY A 92 25.51 11.38 35.65
N LEU A 93 24.68 10.61 34.93
CA LEU A 93 23.23 10.62 35.07
C LEU A 93 22.65 9.21 34.99
N GLU A 94 21.33 9.10 35.22
CA GLU A 94 20.58 7.86 35.07
C GLU A 94 19.65 7.89 33.87
N LEU A 95 19.63 6.79 33.12
CA LEU A 95 18.61 6.53 32.11
C LEU A 95 17.30 6.17 32.81
N VAL A 96 16.20 6.72 32.32
CA VAL A 96 14.86 6.53 32.89
C VAL A 96 14.01 5.74 31.88
N PRO A 97 13.49 4.56 32.22
CA PRO A 97 12.64 3.80 31.32
C PRO A 97 11.30 4.51 31.10
N HIS A 98 10.83 4.53 29.85
CA HIS A 98 9.51 5.04 29.53
C HIS A 98 8.39 4.17 30.09
N GLN A 99 7.34 4.84 30.57
CA GLN A 99 6.12 4.20 31.08
C GLN A 99 5.04 4.30 30.01
N PHE A 100 4.79 3.19 29.32
CA PHE A 100 3.75 3.14 28.29
C PHE A 100 2.37 3.41 28.89
N GLN A 101 1.60 4.27 28.23
CA GLN A 101 0.21 4.52 28.59
C GLN A 101 -0.73 3.51 27.90
N THR A 102 -1.91 3.33 28.49
CA THR A 102 -3.01 2.67 27.80
C THR A 102 -3.62 3.61 26.75
N GLN A 103 -4.28 3.04 25.75
CA GLN A 103 -4.97 3.81 24.73
C GLN A 103 -6.11 3.00 24.12
N ARG A 104 -7.15 3.70 23.65
CA ARG A 104 -8.29 3.08 22.96
C ARG A 104 -7.96 2.64 21.53
N ILE A 105 -7.14 3.40 20.81
CA ILE A 105 -6.69 3.03 19.46
C ILE A 105 -5.76 1.80 19.58
N PRO A 106 -6.07 0.68 18.91
CA PRO A 106 -5.22 -0.52 18.98
C PRO A 106 -3.77 -0.26 18.57
N LYS A 107 -2.82 -0.95 19.19
CA LYS A 107 -1.37 -0.81 18.92
C LYS A 107 -0.95 -1.60 17.68
N ASN A 108 -1.60 -1.33 16.55
CA ASN A 108 -1.28 -1.91 15.25
C ASN A 108 -0.79 -0.81 14.31
N ILE A 109 0.26 -1.08 13.54
CA ILE A 109 0.74 -0.21 12.46
C ILE A 109 0.54 -0.94 11.13
N PHE A 110 -0.07 -0.26 10.16
CA PHE A 110 -0.32 -0.80 8.83
C PHE A 110 0.37 0.04 7.76
N GLN A 111 1.12 -0.63 6.87
CA GLN A 111 1.64 -0.04 5.64
C GLN A 111 1.34 -0.96 4.46
N THR A 112 1.32 -0.40 3.25
CA THR A 112 1.18 -1.19 2.02
C THR A 112 2.00 -0.63 0.89
N HIS A 113 2.40 -1.52 -0.02
CA HIS A 113 2.99 -1.19 -1.31
C HIS A 113 2.53 -2.23 -2.36
N GLU A 114 2.85 -2.02 -3.63
CA GLU A 114 2.54 -3.02 -4.67
C GLU A 114 3.35 -4.32 -4.52
N THR A 115 4.54 -4.21 -3.93
CA THR A 115 5.49 -5.31 -3.71
C THR A 115 6.06 -5.23 -2.30
N ASP A 116 6.45 -6.38 -1.75
CA ASP A 116 7.19 -6.52 -0.50
C ASP A 116 8.71 -6.32 -0.69
N GLU A 117 9.19 -6.03 -1.89
CA GLU A 117 10.60 -5.80 -2.16
C GLU A 117 11.09 -4.44 -1.65
N MET A 118 12.30 -4.43 -1.06
CA MET A 118 13.00 -3.20 -0.70
C MET A 118 13.56 -2.52 -1.96
N LEU A 119 12.89 -1.45 -2.39
CA LEU A 119 13.20 -0.69 -3.60
C LEU A 119 14.47 0.19 -3.52
N SER A 120 14.88 0.52 -2.29
CA SER A 120 16.11 1.27 -2.01
C SER A 120 16.46 1.16 -0.55
N GLU A 121 17.71 1.50 -0.21
CA GLU A 121 18.12 1.61 1.19
C GLU A 121 17.33 2.69 1.94
N HIS A 122 17.00 3.81 1.30
CA HIS A 122 16.11 4.83 1.87
C HIS A 122 14.70 4.32 2.16
N HIS A 123 14.14 3.44 1.31
CA HIS A 123 12.85 2.79 1.57
C HIS A 123 12.93 1.86 2.78
N ARG A 124 14.01 1.06 2.86
CA ARG A 124 14.27 0.20 4.03
C ARG A 124 14.35 1.02 5.31
N ILE A 125 15.12 2.11 5.31
CA ILE A 125 15.29 3.00 6.46
C ILE A 125 13.95 3.63 6.85
N ALA A 126 13.16 4.12 5.89
CA ALA A 126 11.83 4.69 6.16
C ALA A 126 10.94 3.71 6.93
N VAL A 127 10.83 2.46 6.45
CA VAL A 127 10.08 1.39 7.13
C VAL A 127 10.68 1.08 8.51
N GLN A 128 12.01 0.96 8.60
CA GLN A 128 12.72 0.68 9.85
C GLN A 128 12.46 1.74 10.93
N THR A 129 12.43 3.03 10.57
CA THR A 129 12.19 4.10 11.55
C THR A 129 10.85 3.96 12.26
N ILE A 130 9.80 3.54 11.55
CA ILE A 130 8.47 3.34 12.13
C ILE A 130 8.51 2.21 13.16
N TRP A 131 9.22 1.13 12.87
CA TRP A 131 9.37 0.02 13.81
C TRP A 131 10.28 0.37 15.00
N ASP A 132 11.35 1.11 14.77
CA ASP A 132 12.27 1.57 15.81
C ASP A 132 11.56 2.47 16.83
N TYR A 133 10.80 3.46 16.37
CA TYR A 133 10.12 4.38 17.28
C TYR A 133 8.97 3.75 18.07
N ASN A 134 8.43 2.60 17.66
CA ASN A 134 7.20 2.03 18.23
C ASN A 134 7.36 0.56 18.64
N PRO A 135 8.27 0.22 19.57
CA PRO A 135 8.44 -1.16 20.03
C PRO A 135 7.15 -1.76 20.61
N GLU A 136 6.24 -0.96 21.15
CA GLU A 136 4.98 -1.43 21.74
C GLU A 136 3.87 -1.75 20.73
N TYR A 137 4.12 -1.56 19.42
CA TYR A 137 3.15 -1.81 18.36
C TYR A 137 3.48 -3.08 17.58
N ASP A 138 2.44 -3.81 17.21
CA ASP A 138 2.51 -4.82 16.16
C ASP A 138 2.54 -4.11 14.80
N TYR A 139 3.44 -4.51 13.91
CA TYR A 139 3.62 -3.88 12.60
C TYR A 139 3.26 -4.87 11.49
N TYR A 140 2.49 -4.40 10.51
CA TYR A 140 2.03 -5.20 9.38
C TYR A 140 2.31 -4.48 8.05
N PHE A 141 2.89 -5.22 7.11
CA PHE A 141 3.13 -4.75 5.75
C PHE A 141 2.36 -5.62 4.75
N PHE A 142 1.60 -4.97 3.86
CA PHE A 142 0.80 -5.65 2.85
C PHE A 142 1.29 -5.30 1.45
N ASP A 143 1.76 -6.30 0.71
CA ASP A 143 1.87 -6.18 -0.75
C ASP A 143 0.50 -6.29 -1.43
N ALA A 144 0.46 -6.23 -2.77
CA ALA A 144 -0.81 -6.33 -3.51
C ALA A 144 -1.58 -7.63 -3.25
N ALA A 145 -0.88 -8.77 -3.15
CA ALA A 145 -1.48 -10.08 -2.92
C ALA A 145 -2.04 -10.19 -1.49
N ALA A 146 -1.28 -9.74 -0.49
CA ALA A 146 -1.68 -9.70 0.90
C ALA A 146 -2.89 -8.78 1.11
N ARG A 147 -2.94 -7.61 0.45
CA ARG A 147 -4.13 -6.75 0.49
C ARG A 147 -5.36 -7.47 -0.07
N ARG A 148 -5.24 -8.10 -1.24
CA ARG A 148 -6.37 -8.81 -1.87
C ARG A 148 -6.89 -9.93 -0.99
N ARG A 149 -5.99 -10.74 -0.42
CA ARG A 149 -6.32 -11.79 0.54
C ARG A 149 -7.04 -11.25 1.77
N PHE A 150 -6.51 -10.19 2.38
CA PHE A 150 -7.12 -9.53 3.54
C PHE A 150 -8.54 -9.05 3.24
N MET A 151 -8.75 -8.41 2.08
CA MET A 151 -10.06 -7.93 1.65
C MET A 151 -11.05 -9.09 1.48
N ARG A 152 -10.61 -10.22 0.93
CA ARG A 152 -11.45 -11.43 0.76
C ARG A 152 -11.81 -12.08 2.09
N GLU A 153 -10.86 -12.18 3.01
CA GLU A 153 -11.02 -12.92 4.27
C GLU A 153 -11.80 -12.14 5.34
N HIS A 154 -11.75 -10.81 5.31
CA HIS A 154 -12.29 -9.98 6.39
C HIS A 154 -13.52 -9.16 6.04
N PHE A 155 -13.91 -9.09 4.77
CA PHE A 155 -15.05 -8.30 4.33
C PHE A 155 -16.04 -9.14 3.55
N GLU A 156 -17.29 -8.67 3.54
CA GLU A 156 -18.34 -9.27 2.72
C GLU A 156 -18.00 -9.18 1.23
N GLU A 157 -18.56 -10.13 0.47
CA GLU A 157 -18.35 -10.26 -0.98
C GLU A 157 -18.59 -8.94 -1.73
N ARG A 158 -19.53 -8.13 -1.25
CA ARG A 158 -19.83 -6.80 -1.79
C ARG A 158 -18.60 -5.87 -1.80
N VAL A 159 -17.94 -5.73 -0.66
CA VAL A 159 -16.76 -4.87 -0.50
C VAL A 159 -15.55 -5.47 -1.21
N PHE A 160 -15.38 -6.80 -1.14
CA PHE A 160 -14.30 -7.49 -1.85
C PHE A 160 -14.43 -7.31 -3.37
N ARG A 161 -15.62 -7.49 -3.96
CA ARG A 161 -15.85 -7.25 -5.39
C ARG A 161 -15.58 -5.82 -5.81
N ALA A 162 -15.98 -4.84 -4.99
CA ALA A 162 -15.67 -3.44 -5.27
C ALA A 162 -14.16 -3.22 -5.33
N TYR A 163 -13.41 -3.68 -4.32
CA TYR A 163 -11.95 -3.64 -4.32
C TYR A 163 -11.33 -4.34 -5.55
N ASP A 164 -11.80 -5.55 -5.84
CA ASP A 164 -11.23 -6.41 -6.87
C ASP A 164 -11.56 -5.92 -8.30
N SER A 165 -12.56 -5.04 -8.46
CA SER A 165 -12.94 -4.43 -9.74
C SER A 165 -12.09 -3.22 -10.14
N LEU A 166 -11.38 -2.60 -9.18
CA LEU A 166 -10.57 -1.41 -9.41
C LEU A 166 -9.31 -1.75 -10.23
N PHE A 167 -9.09 -1.01 -11.30
CA PHE A 167 -7.87 -1.06 -12.12
C PHE A 167 -6.78 -0.14 -11.55
N ILE A 168 -7.18 1.00 -10.98
CA ILE A 168 -6.23 1.97 -10.42
C ILE A 168 -5.67 1.46 -9.09
N LYS A 169 -4.38 1.11 -9.08
CA LYS A 169 -3.64 0.59 -7.92
C LYS A 169 -3.71 1.49 -6.68
N THR A 170 -3.64 2.81 -6.86
CA THR A 170 -3.79 3.76 -5.73
C THR A 170 -5.21 3.74 -5.15
N ALA A 171 -6.24 3.50 -5.97
CA ALA A 171 -7.61 3.38 -5.50
C ALA A 171 -7.79 2.09 -4.68
N GLN A 172 -7.14 1.00 -5.09
CA GLN A 172 -7.07 -0.22 -4.29
C GLN A 172 -6.42 0.06 -2.93
N ALA A 173 -5.27 0.75 -2.90
CA ALA A 173 -4.60 1.14 -1.66
C ALA A 173 -5.46 2.07 -0.77
N ASP A 174 -6.22 2.99 -1.36
CA ASP A 174 -7.15 3.87 -0.65
C ASP A 174 -8.33 3.08 -0.03
N LEU A 175 -8.96 2.16 -0.77
CA LEU A 175 -10.01 1.34 -0.16
C LEU A 175 -9.45 0.43 0.94
N PHE A 176 -8.30 -0.21 0.67
CA PHE A 176 -7.64 -1.12 1.61
C PHE A 176 -7.32 -0.44 2.94
N ARG A 177 -6.73 0.77 2.92
CA ARG A 177 -6.34 1.44 4.17
C ARG A 177 -7.54 1.78 5.04
N TYR A 178 -8.67 2.18 4.43
CA TYR A 178 -9.90 2.42 5.17
C TYR A 178 -10.41 1.13 5.80
N CYS A 179 -10.42 0.04 5.02
CA CYS A 179 -10.87 -1.27 5.46
C CYS A 179 -10.00 -1.87 6.57
N VAL A 180 -8.67 -1.90 6.43
CA VAL A 180 -7.80 -2.51 7.45
C VAL A 180 -7.91 -1.79 8.79
N VAL A 181 -7.93 -0.46 8.79
CA VAL A 181 -8.10 0.33 10.03
C VAL A 181 -9.52 0.19 10.57
N TYR A 182 -10.56 0.17 9.73
CA TYR A 182 -11.92 -0.10 10.19
C TYR A 182 -12.03 -1.47 10.87
N ARG A 183 -11.44 -2.51 10.28
CA ARG A 183 -11.57 -3.89 10.75
C ARG A 183 -10.77 -4.14 12.02
N LEU A 184 -9.52 -3.69 12.07
CA LEU A 184 -8.57 -4.05 13.13
C LEU A 184 -8.29 -2.92 14.12
N GLY A 185 -8.58 -1.67 13.73
CA GLY A 185 -8.12 -0.47 14.44
C GLY A 185 -6.61 -0.34 14.46
N GLY A 186 -6.13 0.87 14.67
CA GLY A 186 -4.71 1.20 14.77
C GLY A 186 -4.32 2.38 13.91
N CYS A 187 -3.07 2.36 13.44
CA CYS A 187 -2.42 3.48 12.78
C CYS A 187 -1.98 3.11 11.36
N TYR A 188 -2.47 3.83 10.36
CA TYR A 188 -2.01 3.67 8.98
C TYR A 188 -0.97 4.73 8.62
N PHE A 189 0.06 4.32 7.87
CA PHE A 189 1.05 5.21 7.25
C PHE A 189 1.37 4.76 5.82
N ASP A 190 1.53 5.69 4.89
CA ASP A 190 2.12 5.37 3.57
C ASP A 190 3.53 4.80 3.74
N SER A 191 3.91 3.79 2.93
CA SER A 191 5.21 3.09 3.04
C SER A 191 6.45 3.97 2.85
N LYS A 192 6.26 5.14 2.22
CA LYS A 192 7.34 6.11 1.95
C LYS A 192 7.67 7.02 3.15
N MET A 193 6.80 7.06 4.17
CA MET A 193 6.95 7.98 5.29
C MET A 193 8.10 7.58 6.21
N ILE A 194 8.85 8.57 6.70
CA ILE A 194 9.91 8.37 7.71
C ILE A 194 9.40 8.90 9.04
N MET A 195 9.48 8.08 10.09
CA MET A 195 9.10 8.50 11.42
C MET A 195 10.28 9.14 12.15
N VAL A 196 10.03 10.28 12.80
CA VAL A 196 11.05 10.99 13.60
C VAL A 196 10.61 11.23 15.05
N LYS A 197 9.37 10.88 15.39
CA LYS A 197 8.83 10.83 16.75
C LYS A 197 7.86 9.65 16.89
N PRO A 198 7.76 9.03 18.07
CA PRO A 198 6.90 7.88 18.30
C PRO A 198 5.41 8.23 18.31
N ILE A 199 4.55 7.27 17.98
CA ILE A 199 3.08 7.43 17.98
C ILE A 199 2.56 7.76 19.39
N ARG A 200 3.24 7.25 20.43
CA ARG A 200 2.96 7.55 21.86
C ARG A 200 2.92 9.06 22.17
N ASP A 201 3.62 9.89 21.38
CA ASP A 201 3.65 11.35 21.56
C ASP A 201 2.41 12.03 20.96
N ILE A 202 1.59 11.30 20.21
CA ILE A 202 0.44 11.81 19.46
C ILE A 202 -0.88 11.27 20.03
N VAL A 203 -0.95 9.96 20.27
CA VAL A 203 -2.19 9.29 20.69
C VAL A 203 -2.42 9.48 22.20
N GLN A 204 -3.53 10.13 22.53
CA GLN A 204 -3.98 10.26 23.91
C GLN A 204 -4.81 9.04 24.33
N GLU A 205 -4.83 8.75 25.64
CA GLU A 205 -5.46 7.55 26.21
C GLU A 205 -6.90 7.32 25.72
N HIS A 206 -7.73 8.37 25.69
CA HIS A 206 -9.14 8.28 25.31
C HIS A 206 -9.43 8.63 23.84
N ALA A 207 -8.41 8.91 23.02
CA ALA A 207 -8.61 9.24 21.62
C ALA A 207 -9.26 8.07 20.86
N GLU A 208 -10.32 8.34 20.09
CA GLU A 208 -10.93 7.36 19.18
C GLU A 208 -10.38 7.46 17.76
N ASP A 209 -9.87 8.64 17.40
CA ASP A 209 -9.28 8.92 16.11
C ASP A 209 -8.19 10.00 16.23
N VAL A 210 -7.34 10.04 15.21
CA VAL A 210 -6.35 11.09 14.94
C VAL A 210 -6.25 11.26 13.44
N PHE A 211 -6.45 12.48 12.97
CA PHE A 211 -6.44 12.83 11.55
C PHE A 211 -5.43 13.93 11.23
N CYS A 212 -5.01 13.97 9.96
CA CYS A 212 -4.01 14.88 9.43
C CYS A 212 -4.60 15.78 8.35
N LEU A 213 -4.63 17.09 8.58
CA LEU A 213 -5.02 18.05 7.56
C LEU A 213 -4.01 18.02 6.41
N ASP A 214 -4.51 18.02 5.17
CA ASP A 214 -3.66 18.07 3.98
C ASP A 214 -3.09 19.49 3.74
N LEU A 215 -2.29 19.66 2.69
CA LEU A 215 -1.71 20.94 2.31
C LEU A 215 -2.79 21.95 1.92
N HIS A 216 -2.72 23.15 2.52
CA HIS A 216 -3.38 24.40 2.10
C HIS A 216 -4.91 24.43 1.90
N ASP A 217 -5.63 23.30 1.90
CA ASP A 217 -7.09 23.25 1.88
C ASP A 217 -7.62 22.62 3.18
N ASP A 218 -8.31 23.42 3.99
CA ASP A 218 -8.99 22.96 5.21
C ASP A 218 -10.21 22.05 4.89
N ARG A 219 -10.43 21.73 3.60
CA ARG A 219 -11.41 20.76 3.09
C ARG A 219 -10.79 19.46 2.58
N ASP A 220 -9.49 19.26 2.76
CA ASP A 220 -8.82 17.99 2.48
C ASP A 220 -8.13 17.43 3.73
N MET A 221 -8.10 16.09 3.80
CA MET A 221 -7.50 15.34 4.88
C MET A 221 -6.52 14.35 4.28
N HIS A 222 -5.27 14.40 4.72
CA HIS A 222 -4.22 13.52 4.24
C HIS A 222 -4.51 12.07 4.65
N ASN A 223 -5.09 11.29 3.74
CA ASN A 223 -5.44 9.89 3.95
C ASN A 223 -4.23 8.93 3.92
N GLY A 224 -3.01 9.45 3.75
CA GLY A 224 -1.75 8.71 3.86
C GLY A 224 -1.30 8.50 5.31
N VAL A 225 -1.94 9.16 6.28
CA VAL A 225 -1.72 8.95 7.72
C VAL A 225 -3.00 9.20 8.50
N PHE A 226 -3.49 8.20 9.23
CA PHE A 226 -4.62 8.37 10.14
C PHE A 226 -4.75 7.20 11.10
N PHE A 227 -5.29 7.48 12.28
CA PHE A 227 -5.46 6.49 13.34
C PHE A 227 -6.93 6.41 13.72
N SER A 228 -7.42 5.21 14.02
CA SER A 228 -8.78 5.04 14.53
C SER A 228 -8.96 3.74 15.30
N VAL A 229 -9.95 3.71 16.19
CA VAL A 229 -10.46 2.48 16.80
C VAL A 229 -11.07 1.54 15.77
N ALA A 230 -11.08 0.24 16.06
CA ALA A 230 -11.82 -0.73 15.26
C ALA A 230 -13.33 -0.42 15.28
N GLY A 231 -14.01 -0.66 14.17
CA GLY A 231 -15.46 -0.41 14.05
C GLY A 231 -15.85 1.06 13.95
N SER A 232 -14.90 1.96 13.68
CA SER A 232 -15.16 3.40 13.53
C SER A 232 -16.30 3.67 12.54
N GLU A 233 -17.37 4.30 13.04
CA GLU A 233 -18.55 4.65 12.26
C GLU A 233 -18.20 5.65 11.12
N ARG A 234 -17.16 6.47 11.29
CA ARG A 234 -16.64 7.36 10.23
C ARG A 234 -16.10 6.57 9.06
N LEU A 235 -15.25 5.59 9.35
CA LEU A 235 -14.67 4.72 8.32
C LEU A 235 -15.74 3.83 7.70
N ARG A 236 -16.71 3.33 8.49
CA ARG A 236 -17.84 2.55 7.96
C ARG A 236 -18.60 3.31 6.88
N ARG A 237 -19.01 4.56 7.18
CA ARG A 237 -19.74 5.41 6.20
C ARG A 237 -18.91 5.75 4.97
N LEU A 238 -17.61 6.00 5.15
CA LEU A 238 -16.69 6.22 4.04
C LEU A 238 -16.60 4.99 3.12
N ILE A 239 -16.37 3.81 3.70
CA ILE A 239 -16.29 2.54 2.96
C ILE A 239 -17.60 2.30 2.23
N ASP A 240 -18.74 2.45 2.90
CA ASP A 240 -20.07 2.26 2.29
C ASP A 240 -20.32 3.20 1.10
N GLU A 241 -19.91 4.46 1.21
CA GLU A 241 -20.03 5.43 0.12
C GLU A 241 -19.13 5.05 -1.07
N VAL A 242 -17.86 4.79 -0.80
CA VAL A 242 -16.87 4.43 -1.82
C VAL A 242 -17.29 3.16 -2.56
N VAL A 243 -17.68 2.11 -1.83
CA VAL A 243 -18.15 0.85 -2.40
C VAL A 243 -19.37 1.08 -3.28
N ARG A 244 -20.34 1.89 -2.83
CA ARG A 244 -21.53 2.22 -3.64
C ARG A 244 -21.17 2.96 -4.92
N LYS A 245 -20.22 3.90 -4.88
CA LYS A 245 -19.73 4.59 -6.08
C LYS A 245 -19.07 3.60 -7.06
N ILE A 246 -18.29 2.65 -6.55
CA ILE A 246 -17.65 1.60 -7.35
C ILE A 246 -18.70 0.66 -7.97
N GLU A 247 -19.67 0.17 -7.20
CA GLU A 247 -20.74 -0.71 -7.67
C GLU A 247 -21.54 -0.06 -8.80
N ASN A 248 -21.83 1.23 -8.67
CA ASN A 248 -22.54 2.01 -9.68
C ASN A 248 -21.64 2.44 -10.86
N ARG A 249 -20.36 2.02 -10.88
CA ARG A 249 -19.31 2.51 -11.79
C ARG A 249 -19.35 4.04 -11.95
N SER A 250 -19.64 4.75 -10.87
CA SER A 250 -19.83 6.19 -10.86
C SER A 250 -18.48 6.89 -11.01
N ILE A 251 -18.43 7.88 -11.90
CA ILE A 251 -17.29 8.79 -12.02
C ILE A 251 -17.70 10.10 -11.35
N ASP A 252 -17.11 10.38 -10.18
CA ASP A 252 -17.26 11.66 -9.49
C ASP A 252 -16.72 12.78 -10.39
N PRO A 253 -17.55 13.76 -10.80
CA PRO A 253 -17.15 14.81 -11.72
C PRO A 253 -16.08 15.75 -11.13
N GLN A 254 -15.92 15.75 -9.81
CA GLN A 254 -14.89 16.54 -9.13
C GLN A 254 -13.52 15.83 -9.09
N GLY A 255 -13.45 14.59 -9.57
CA GLY A 255 -12.18 13.88 -9.75
C GLY A 255 -11.89 12.82 -8.68
N TYR A 256 -10.71 12.20 -8.83
CA TYR A 256 -10.25 11.06 -8.04
C TYR A 256 -10.30 11.28 -6.52
N PHE A 257 -9.90 12.47 -6.04
CA PHE A 257 -9.86 12.76 -4.60
C PHE A 257 -11.25 12.76 -3.96
N HIS A 258 -12.30 13.17 -4.69
CA HIS A 258 -13.69 13.12 -4.24
C HIS A 258 -14.30 11.72 -4.32
N PHE A 259 -13.82 10.90 -5.26
CA PHE A 259 -14.27 9.53 -5.44
C PHE A 259 -13.89 8.64 -4.26
N ILE A 260 -12.59 8.58 -3.93
CA ILE A 260 -12.05 7.66 -2.92
C ILE A 260 -10.91 8.25 -2.08
N GLY A 261 -10.24 9.29 -2.57
CA GLY A 261 -9.02 9.84 -1.97
C GLY A 261 -9.24 10.81 -0.80
N PRO A 262 -8.30 11.75 -0.58
CA PRO A 262 -8.29 12.71 0.53
C PRO A 262 -9.61 13.46 0.77
N THR A 263 -10.28 13.92 -0.29
CA THR A 263 -11.54 14.68 -0.14
C THR A 263 -12.70 13.79 0.26
N ALA A 264 -12.77 12.55 -0.24
CA ALA A 264 -13.74 11.55 0.24
C ALA A 264 -13.51 11.25 1.73
N PHE A 265 -12.25 11.03 2.11
CA PHE A 265 -11.85 10.82 3.49
C PHE A 265 -12.27 11.99 4.38
N TYR A 266 -11.95 13.23 4.00
CA TYR A 266 -12.32 14.45 4.71
C TYR A 266 -13.82 14.54 5.00
N ARG A 267 -14.69 14.24 4.03
CA ARG A 267 -16.16 14.38 4.19
C ARG A 267 -16.70 13.58 5.38
N HIS A 268 -16.07 12.46 5.72
CA HIS A 268 -16.47 11.59 6.82
C HIS A 268 -15.67 11.77 8.12
N THR A 269 -14.53 12.47 8.06
CA THR A 269 -13.60 12.64 9.19
C THR A 269 -13.40 14.08 9.65
N ARG A 270 -13.99 15.06 8.95
CA ARG A 270 -13.84 16.51 9.24
C ARG A 270 -14.23 16.93 10.66
N ASP A 271 -15.09 16.18 11.34
CA ASP A 271 -15.54 16.40 12.71
C ASP A 271 -14.77 15.58 13.75
N GLY A 272 -13.72 14.86 13.34
CA GLY A 272 -12.81 14.15 14.23
C GLY A 272 -11.62 14.97 14.72
N ASN A 273 -10.68 14.29 15.35
CA ASN A 273 -9.53 14.86 16.05
C ASN A 273 -8.37 15.20 15.09
N LYS A 274 -8.37 16.44 14.59
CA LYS A 274 -7.43 16.97 13.59
C LYS A 274 -6.21 17.64 14.22
N ILE A 275 -5.37 16.85 14.91
CA ILE A 275 -4.18 17.37 15.60
C ILE A 275 -2.90 17.32 14.77
N LEU A 276 -2.92 16.62 13.63
CA LEU A 276 -1.80 16.56 12.69
C LEU A 276 -2.07 17.50 11.51
N ARG A 277 -0.99 18.05 10.93
CA ARG A 277 -1.05 18.85 9.71
C ARG A 277 0.15 18.55 8.83
N LEU A 278 -0.08 18.32 7.54
CA LEU A 278 0.96 18.30 6.52
C LEU A 278 1.36 19.75 6.19
N ILE A 279 2.65 20.04 6.26
CA ILE A 279 3.22 21.35 5.95
C ILE A 279 4.35 21.22 4.92
N GLN A 280 4.64 22.33 4.25
CA GLN A 280 5.82 22.50 3.41
C GLN A 280 6.79 23.48 4.08
N ASP A 281 8.03 23.04 4.28
CA ASP A 281 9.12 23.88 4.76
C ASP A 281 9.91 24.42 3.57
N LYS A 282 9.59 25.65 3.17
CA LYS A 282 10.14 26.31 1.98
C LYS A 282 11.62 26.69 2.12
N ASN A 283 12.24 26.44 3.26
CA ASN A 283 13.69 26.57 3.41
C ASN A 283 14.45 25.40 2.76
N TYR A 284 13.74 24.33 2.36
CA TYR A 284 14.31 23.17 1.70
C TYR A 284 13.80 23.03 0.26
N GLU A 285 14.61 22.45 -0.61
CA GLU A 285 14.23 22.15 -1.98
C GLU A 285 13.23 20.99 -2.05
N SER A 286 12.40 20.93 -3.10
CA SER A 286 11.33 19.93 -3.24
C SER A 286 11.76 18.46 -3.23
N GLY A 287 13.05 18.20 -3.45
CA GLY A 287 13.68 16.87 -3.39
C GLY A 287 14.22 16.49 -2.01
N ASP A 288 14.36 17.44 -1.08
CA ASP A 288 14.84 17.21 0.28
C ASP A 288 13.77 16.48 1.12
N VAL A 289 14.19 15.55 1.98
CA VAL A 289 13.30 14.79 2.87
C VAL A 289 12.52 15.69 3.84
N ARG A 290 13.06 16.88 4.15
CA ARG A 290 12.45 17.89 5.01
C ARG A 290 11.45 18.79 4.30
N TYR A 291 11.36 18.75 2.98
CA TYR A 291 10.47 19.65 2.26
C TYR A 291 9.02 19.53 2.70
N GLU A 292 8.55 18.30 2.93
CA GLU A 292 7.18 18.00 3.35
C GLU A 292 7.16 17.18 4.63
N GLN A 293 6.47 17.70 5.64
CA GLN A 293 6.50 17.14 6.99
C GLN A 293 5.10 17.14 7.59
N ILE A 294 4.79 16.10 8.36
CA ILE A 294 3.60 16.07 9.20
C ILE A 294 4.03 16.52 10.60
N VAL A 295 3.30 17.52 11.12
CA VAL A 295 3.58 18.14 12.42
C VAL A 295 2.40 18.03 13.36
N ARG A 296 2.69 18.03 14.67
CA ARG A 296 1.74 18.32 15.74
C ARG A 296 2.14 19.64 16.38
N GLY A 297 1.38 20.71 16.10
CA GLY A 297 1.78 22.07 16.50
C GLY A 297 3.12 22.45 15.86
N ARG A 298 4.15 22.72 16.68
CA ARG A 298 5.52 23.04 16.23
C ARG A 298 6.45 21.82 16.17
N CYS A 299 5.98 20.65 16.56
CA CYS A 299 6.79 19.45 16.63
C CYS A 299 6.67 18.63 15.35
N ARG A 300 7.82 18.37 14.70
CA ARG A 300 7.93 17.42 13.59
C ARG A 300 7.64 16.01 14.08
N PHE A 301 6.74 15.31 13.40
CA PHE A 301 6.34 13.93 13.75
C PHE A 301 6.82 12.93 12.70
N VAL A 302 6.55 13.21 11.41
CA VAL A 302 6.87 12.34 10.27
C VAL A 302 7.37 13.19 9.11
N LEU A 303 8.38 12.71 8.37
CA LEU A 303 8.74 13.23 7.06
C LEU A 303 7.92 12.51 6.00
N ARG A 304 7.32 13.24 5.06
CA ARG A 304 6.31 12.70 4.13
C ARG A 304 6.86 11.58 3.23
N ARG A 305 8.15 11.66 2.88
CA ARG A 305 8.79 10.74 1.94
C ARG A 305 10.30 10.66 2.14
N TYR A 306 10.84 9.48 1.85
CA TYR A 306 12.28 9.27 1.76
C TYR A 306 12.92 9.84 0.48
N LYS A 307 14.23 10.04 0.51
CA LYS A 307 15.01 10.66 -0.58
C LYS A 307 14.86 9.89 -1.89
N ASN A 308 14.70 10.62 -3.00
CA ASN A 308 14.57 10.09 -4.36
C ASN A 308 13.36 9.17 -4.60
N TYR A 309 12.31 9.30 -3.78
CA TYR A 309 11.07 8.54 -3.96
C TYR A 309 10.52 8.66 -5.40
N TYR A 310 10.34 9.87 -5.93
CA TYR A 310 9.74 10.10 -7.25
C TYR A 310 10.66 9.82 -8.45
N GLU A 311 11.99 9.83 -8.27
CA GLU A 311 12.91 9.42 -9.33
C GLU A 311 12.71 7.94 -9.69
N LYS A 312 12.43 7.12 -8.68
CA LYS A 312 12.18 5.68 -8.82
C LYS A 312 10.71 5.33 -9.03
N HIS A 313 9.80 6.24 -8.66
CA HIS A 313 8.36 6.09 -8.80
C HIS A 313 7.82 7.23 -9.64
N ARG A 314 7.91 7.10 -10.97
CA ARG A 314 7.14 8.00 -11.83
C ARG A 314 5.66 7.78 -11.49
N PRO A 315 4.93 8.81 -11.05
CA PRO A 315 3.51 8.66 -10.82
C PRO A 315 2.90 8.28 -12.16
N VAL A 316 2.32 7.09 -12.25
CA VAL A 316 1.28 6.85 -13.26
C VAL A 316 0.28 7.98 -13.06
N ASN A 317 -0.10 8.66 -14.13
CA ASN A 317 -1.03 9.77 -14.05
C ASN A 317 -2.44 9.23 -13.77
N TYR A 318 -2.68 8.77 -12.54
CA TYR A 318 -3.95 8.20 -12.11
C TYR A 318 -5.09 9.20 -12.24
N HIS A 319 -4.77 10.50 -12.19
CA HIS A 319 -5.71 11.57 -12.50
C HIS A 319 -6.17 11.50 -13.96
N GLU A 320 -5.25 11.32 -14.90
CA GLU A 320 -5.57 11.12 -16.31
C GLU A 320 -6.36 9.84 -16.56
N LEU A 321 -5.98 8.71 -15.94
CA LEU A 321 -6.77 7.48 -16.00
C LEU A 321 -8.21 7.70 -15.49
N TYR A 322 -8.35 8.43 -14.39
CA TYR A 322 -9.64 8.77 -13.83
C TYR A 322 -10.46 9.69 -14.76
N GLN A 323 -9.85 10.73 -15.35
CA GLN A 323 -10.49 11.61 -16.34
C GLN A 323 -10.94 10.85 -17.60
N GLN A 324 -10.16 9.86 -18.01
CA GLN A 324 -10.51 8.96 -19.11
C GLN A 324 -11.55 7.90 -18.73
N ARG A 325 -12.06 7.93 -17.49
CA ARG A 325 -13.02 6.95 -16.92
C ARG A 325 -12.47 5.53 -16.82
N ARG A 326 -11.15 5.36 -16.80
CA ARG A 326 -10.44 4.07 -16.72
C ARG A 326 -10.11 3.72 -15.27
N VAL A 327 -11.17 3.62 -14.46
CA VAL A 327 -11.08 3.33 -13.01
C VAL A 327 -11.20 1.84 -12.73
N PHE A 328 -11.92 1.12 -13.59
CA PHE A 328 -12.29 -0.27 -13.41
C PHE A 328 -11.67 -1.14 -14.50
N TYR A 329 -11.49 -2.42 -14.20
CA TYR A 329 -11.31 -3.41 -15.25
C TYR A 329 -12.59 -3.50 -16.10
N GLU A 330 -12.43 -3.60 -17.42
CA GLU A 330 -13.56 -3.67 -18.35
C GLU A 330 -13.99 -5.12 -18.61
N ASN A 331 -13.04 -6.05 -18.65
CA ASN A 331 -13.34 -7.48 -18.73
C ASN A 331 -12.72 -8.18 -17.52
N ILE A 332 -13.51 -9.01 -16.84
CA ILE A 332 -13.06 -9.89 -15.78
C ILE A 332 -13.59 -11.28 -16.10
N GLN A 333 -12.71 -12.26 -16.17
CA GLN A 333 -13.05 -13.63 -16.53
C GLN A 333 -12.30 -14.62 -15.64
N ARG A 334 -13.03 -15.56 -15.05
CA ARG A 334 -12.44 -16.68 -14.31
C ARG A 334 -12.29 -17.90 -15.23
N VAL A 335 -11.12 -18.52 -15.20
CA VAL A 335 -10.78 -19.74 -15.94
C VAL A 335 -10.04 -20.68 -14.99
N GLY A 336 -10.75 -21.66 -14.44
CA GLY A 336 -10.22 -22.55 -13.41
C GLY A 336 -9.77 -21.77 -12.16
N ASP A 337 -8.51 -21.96 -11.80
CA ASP A 337 -7.84 -21.30 -10.67
C ASP A 337 -7.25 -19.93 -11.01
N TYR A 338 -7.57 -19.38 -12.19
CA TYR A 338 -7.06 -18.09 -12.62
C TYR A 338 -8.18 -17.09 -12.89
N THR A 339 -7.93 -15.82 -12.55
CA THR A 339 -8.78 -14.70 -12.96
C THR A 339 -7.99 -13.79 -13.90
N PHE A 340 -8.52 -13.61 -15.10
CA PHE A 340 -8.05 -12.65 -16.07
C PHE A 340 -8.82 -11.34 -15.91
N LYS A 341 -8.10 -10.22 -15.92
CA LYS A 341 -8.70 -8.88 -15.93
C LYS A 341 -8.04 -8.03 -17.00
N THR A 342 -8.82 -7.30 -17.79
CA THR A 342 -8.28 -6.44 -18.83
C THR A 342 -8.79 -5.01 -18.73
N SER A 343 -7.90 -4.09 -19.10
CA SER A 343 -8.13 -2.66 -19.18
C SER A 343 -7.28 -2.10 -20.32
N PRO A 344 -7.66 -1.01 -21.00
CA PRO A 344 -6.78 -0.40 -21.99
C PRO A 344 -5.59 0.22 -21.25
N VAL A 345 -4.48 0.51 -21.92
CA VAL A 345 -3.36 1.31 -21.37
C VAL A 345 -2.97 2.53 -22.17
N ASP A 346 -3.12 2.54 -23.49
CA ASP A 346 -2.69 3.66 -24.32
C ASP A 346 -3.63 4.88 -24.28
N LEU A 347 -3.04 6.08 -24.31
CA LEU A 347 -3.69 7.41 -24.17
C LEU A 347 -4.12 8.00 -25.53
N GLY A 348 -3.80 7.32 -26.63
CA GLY A 348 -4.04 7.76 -28.02
C GLY A 348 -5.49 7.81 -28.51
N GLY A 349 -6.47 8.01 -27.62
CA GLY A 349 -7.87 8.28 -28.00
C GLY A 349 -8.72 7.06 -28.39
N GLY A 350 -8.18 5.84 -28.32
CA GLY A 350 -8.96 4.62 -28.44
C GLY A 350 -9.83 4.40 -27.20
N ARG A 351 -11.15 4.49 -27.32
CA ARG A 351 -12.08 4.05 -26.26
C ARG A 351 -12.30 2.55 -26.36
N LEU A 352 -12.16 1.83 -25.24
CA LEU A 352 -12.60 0.44 -25.06
C LEU A 352 -14.13 0.27 -25.11
N ALA A 353 -14.90 1.23 -25.62
CA ALA A 353 -16.34 1.32 -25.38
C ALA A 353 -17.09 0.14 -26.01
N GLY A 354 -17.16 -0.97 -25.27
CA GLY A 354 -17.87 -2.19 -25.64
C GLY A 354 -17.00 -3.41 -25.97
N ASP A 355 -15.67 -3.30 -26.09
CA ASP A 355 -14.86 -4.45 -26.51
C ASP A 355 -14.87 -5.55 -25.44
N ARG A 356 -15.20 -6.77 -25.86
CA ARG A 356 -15.32 -7.95 -24.99
C ARG A 356 -14.24 -8.95 -25.31
N PHE A 357 -13.46 -9.31 -24.31
CA PHE A 357 -12.35 -10.24 -24.46
C PHE A 357 -12.61 -11.53 -23.68
N VAL A 358 -12.34 -12.65 -24.35
CA VAL A 358 -12.24 -13.98 -23.73
C VAL A 358 -10.78 -14.40 -23.78
N MET A 359 -10.28 -14.91 -22.67
CA MET A 359 -8.94 -15.40 -22.50
C MET A 359 -8.96 -16.89 -22.12
N ARG A 360 -7.95 -17.62 -22.60
CA ARG A 360 -7.75 -19.03 -22.24
C ARG A 360 -6.28 -19.40 -22.30
N PHE A 361 -5.88 -20.37 -21.50
CA PHE A 361 -4.57 -21.00 -21.65
C PHE A 361 -4.60 -21.95 -22.85
N LEU A 362 -3.61 -21.82 -23.74
CA LEU A 362 -3.31 -22.82 -24.77
C LEU A 362 -2.28 -23.83 -24.24
N SER A 363 -1.39 -23.38 -23.36
CA SER A 363 -0.43 -24.16 -22.61
C SER A 363 -0.09 -23.44 -21.31
N ASP A 364 0.77 -24.03 -20.47
CA ASP A 364 1.27 -23.38 -19.25
C ASP A 364 2.01 -22.06 -19.55
N GLN A 365 2.51 -21.89 -20.77
CA GLN A 365 3.30 -20.74 -21.21
C GLN A 365 2.57 -19.84 -22.20
N GLU A 366 1.41 -20.21 -22.72
CA GLU A 366 0.71 -19.47 -23.77
C GLU A 366 -0.71 -19.13 -23.36
N ILE A 367 -1.04 -17.84 -23.46
CA ILE A 367 -2.38 -17.31 -23.25
C ILE A 367 -2.87 -16.80 -24.59
N GLU A 368 -4.09 -17.18 -24.93
CA GLU A 368 -4.83 -16.59 -26.02
C GLU A 368 -5.80 -15.55 -25.50
N ILE A 369 -5.89 -14.42 -26.20
CA ILE A 369 -6.93 -13.40 -26.05
C ILE A 369 -7.73 -13.30 -27.35
N VAL A 370 -9.06 -13.34 -27.22
CA VAL A 370 -10.01 -13.28 -28.33
C VAL A 370 -11.01 -12.14 -28.07
N ARG A 371 -11.08 -11.20 -29.00
CA ARG A 371 -12.17 -10.21 -29.06
C ARG A 371 -13.43 -10.91 -29.59
N THR A 372 -14.54 -10.71 -28.90
CA THR A 372 -15.79 -11.48 -29.11
C THR A 372 -16.98 -10.63 -29.55
N ASP A 373 -16.88 -9.30 -29.43
CA ASP A 373 -17.92 -8.35 -29.84
C ASP A 373 -17.77 -7.89 -31.31
N ALA A 374 -16.61 -8.12 -31.93
CA ALA A 374 -16.33 -7.76 -33.32
C ALA A 374 -15.42 -8.80 -34.00
N ALA A 375 -15.51 -8.88 -35.34
CA ALA A 375 -14.65 -9.76 -36.15
C ALA A 375 -13.24 -9.19 -36.34
N ASP A 376 -13.12 -7.86 -36.32
CA ASP A 376 -11.86 -7.14 -36.42
C ASP A 376 -11.06 -7.21 -35.11
N GLY A 377 -9.77 -6.87 -35.17
CA GLY A 377 -8.94 -6.73 -33.97
C GLY A 377 -9.27 -5.48 -33.13
N TRP A 378 -8.29 -4.95 -32.40
CA TRP A 378 -8.45 -3.79 -31.52
C TRP A 378 -7.31 -2.80 -31.72
N GLY A 379 -7.61 -1.51 -31.52
CA GLY A 379 -6.70 -0.41 -31.86
C GLY A 379 -5.85 0.14 -30.72
N MET A 380 -5.82 -0.50 -29.56
CA MET A 380 -5.16 0.02 -28.35
C MET A 380 -4.28 -1.02 -27.66
N ASP A 381 -3.31 -0.56 -26.86
CA ASP A 381 -2.65 -1.46 -25.92
C ASP A 381 -3.63 -1.90 -24.83
N LEU A 382 -3.59 -3.19 -24.49
CA LEU A 382 -4.33 -3.80 -23.39
C LEU A 382 -3.37 -4.21 -22.29
N GLU A 383 -3.70 -3.87 -21.05
CA GLU A 383 -3.11 -4.49 -19.88
C GLU A 383 -3.97 -5.69 -19.48
N VAL A 384 -3.34 -6.87 -19.43
CA VAL A 384 -3.93 -8.14 -19.01
C VAL A 384 -3.32 -8.53 -17.68
N THR A 385 -4.10 -8.41 -16.61
CA THR A 385 -3.74 -8.92 -15.28
C THR A 385 -4.22 -10.36 -15.16
N VAL A 386 -3.31 -11.28 -14.88
CA VAL A 386 -3.58 -12.69 -14.60
C VAL A 386 -3.34 -12.95 -13.13
N ILE A 387 -4.37 -13.30 -12.39
CA ILE A 387 -4.32 -13.57 -10.96
C ILE A 387 -4.43 -15.08 -10.72
N ASP A 388 -3.49 -15.64 -9.97
CA ASP A 388 -3.56 -17.01 -9.47
C ASP A 388 -4.36 -17.05 -8.17
N GLU A 389 -5.56 -17.62 -8.21
CA GLU A 389 -6.51 -17.60 -7.09
C GLU A 389 -6.08 -18.47 -5.91
N ARG A 390 -5.07 -19.33 -6.08
CA ARG A 390 -4.56 -20.22 -5.03
C ARG A 390 -3.67 -19.47 -4.03
N ASN A 391 -3.00 -18.41 -4.49
CA ASN A 391 -2.05 -17.65 -3.68
C ASN A 391 -2.19 -16.12 -3.80
N ASP A 392 -3.16 -15.61 -4.57
CA ASP A 392 -3.42 -14.19 -4.83
C ASP A 392 -2.28 -13.44 -5.55
N SER A 393 -1.28 -14.16 -6.06
CA SER A 393 -0.24 -13.55 -6.89
C SER A 393 -0.80 -13.12 -8.24
N SER A 394 -0.28 -12.01 -8.77
CA SER A 394 -0.70 -11.49 -10.07
C SER A 394 0.48 -11.23 -10.99
N SER A 395 0.31 -11.53 -12.27
CA SER A 395 1.22 -11.13 -13.35
C SER A 395 0.49 -10.16 -14.28
N VAL A 396 1.22 -9.18 -14.81
CA VAL A 396 0.66 -8.15 -15.69
C VAL A 396 1.37 -8.22 -17.03
N TYR A 397 0.59 -8.35 -18.10
CA TYR A 397 1.08 -8.44 -19.48
C TYR A 397 0.54 -7.27 -20.29
N ARG A 398 1.37 -6.72 -21.19
CA ARG A 398 0.92 -5.75 -22.18
C ARG A 398 0.73 -6.44 -23.53
N VAL A 399 -0.47 -6.35 -24.08
CA VAL A 399 -0.82 -6.86 -25.39
C VAL A 399 -1.12 -5.68 -26.30
N GLY A 400 -0.33 -5.54 -27.35
CA GLY A 400 -0.45 -4.42 -28.29
C GLY A 400 -1.75 -4.43 -29.10
N PRO A 401 -2.02 -3.35 -29.87
CA PRO A 401 -3.10 -3.35 -30.84
C PRO A 401 -2.93 -4.48 -31.85
N SER A 402 -4.04 -5.00 -32.35
CA SER A 402 -4.07 -6.11 -33.29
C SER A 402 -5.06 -5.84 -34.42
N ARG A 403 -4.72 -6.26 -35.63
CA ARG A 403 -5.70 -6.32 -36.74
C ARG A 403 -6.57 -7.58 -36.69
N PHE A 404 -6.13 -8.58 -35.93
CA PHE A 404 -6.83 -9.84 -35.75
C PHE A 404 -7.60 -9.83 -34.43
N SER A 405 -8.81 -10.38 -34.43
CA SER A 405 -9.61 -10.60 -33.22
C SER A 405 -8.98 -11.61 -32.27
N ARG A 406 -7.92 -12.33 -32.67
CA ARG A 406 -7.22 -13.34 -31.87
C ARG A 406 -5.72 -13.07 -31.80
N VAL A 407 -5.15 -13.09 -30.60
CA VAL A 407 -3.70 -13.00 -30.36
C VAL A 407 -3.29 -14.02 -29.30
N VAL A 408 -2.09 -14.60 -29.48
CA VAL A 408 -1.44 -15.47 -28.50
C VAL A 408 -0.18 -14.77 -27.98
N PHE A 409 0.01 -14.79 -26.66
CA PHE A 409 1.16 -14.23 -25.98
C PHE A 409 1.70 -15.18 -24.91
N HIS A 410 2.99 -15.04 -24.60
CA HIS A 410 3.69 -15.95 -23.69
C HIS A 410 3.77 -15.44 -22.25
N ARG A 411 3.72 -16.35 -21.27
CA ARG A 411 3.86 -16.06 -19.83
C ARG A 411 5.30 -15.87 -19.36
N GLY A 412 6.29 -16.04 -20.24
CA GLY A 412 7.73 -15.93 -19.94
C GLY A 412 8.38 -14.73 -20.62
N GLY A 413 8.31 -13.57 -19.98
CA GLY A 413 9.12 -12.36 -20.19
C GLY A 413 9.35 -11.74 -18.82
N GLY A 414 10.50 -11.13 -18.58
CA GLY A 414 11.05 -10.82 -17.25
C GLY A 414 10.14 -10.03 -16.30
N SER A 415 10.50 -10.10 -15.03
CA SER A 415 9.94 -9.30 -13.94
C SER A 415 9.88 -7.81 -14.30
N HIS A 416 8.72 -7.19 -14.06
CA HIS A 416 8.40 -5.78 -14.25
C HIS A 416 8.35 -5.28 -15.71
N GLN A 417 7.12 -5.11 -16.22
CA GLN A 417 6.80 -4.35 -17.43
C GLN A 417 7.56 -4.76 -18.71
N ASP A 418 7.64 -6.05 -19.03
CA ASP A 418 8.10 -6.47 -20.35
C ASP A 418 6.94 -6.59 -21.36
N HIS A 419 7.19 -6.09 -22.58
CA HIS A 419 6.30 -6.24 -23.72
C HIS A 419 6.16 -7.72 -24.07
N ALA A 420 4.93 -8.24 -24.13
CA ALA A 420 4.74 -9.62 -24.54
C ALA A 420 5.10 -9.76 -26.03
N VAL A 421 6.01 -10.69 -26.35
CA VAL A 421 6.32 -11.04 -27.74
C VAL A 421 5.15 -11.83 -28.31
N SER A 422 4.29 -11.16 -29.08
CA SER A 422 3.14 -11.78 -29.74
C SER A 422 3.58 -12.59 -30.96
N ARG A 423 3.10 -13.83 -31.10
CA ARG A 423 3.11 -14.55 -32.38
C ARG A 423 1.70 -14.56 -32.95
N THR A 424 1.53 -14.03 -34.16
CA THR A 424 0.29 -14.17 -34.91
C THR A 424 0.25 -15.58 -35.52
N HIS A 425 -0.67 -16.43 -35.07
CA HIS A 425 -0.97 -17.67 -35.78
C HIS A 425 -2.03 -17.40 -36.84
N HIS A 426 -1.67 -17.63 -38.10
CA HIS A 426 -2.57 -17.60 -39.23
C HIS A 426 -3.57 -18.76 -39.13
N GLY A 427 -4.76 -18.49 -38.60
CA GLY A 427 -5.92 -19.36 -38.74
C GLY A 427 -6.85 -18.75 -39.78
N GLU A 428 -7.25 -19.53 -40.77
CA GLU A 428 -8.20 -19.14 -41.82
C GLU A 428 -9.53 -18.61 -41.25
N PRO A 429 -10.26 -17.76 -41.98
CA PRO A 429 -11.57 -17.27 -41.55
C PRO A 429 -12.54 -18.46 -41.43
N LEU A 430 -13.21 -18.58 -40.28
CA LEU A 430 -14.36 -19.46 -40.15
C LEU A 430 -15.47 -18.97 -41.09
N SER A 431 -15.67 -19.68 -42.20
CA SER A 431 -16.82 -19.49 -43.08
C SER A 431 -18.09 -19.96 -42.36
N LEU A 432 -19.00 -19.02 -42.10
CA LEU A 432 -20.39 -19.34 -41.81
C LEU A 432 -21.06 -19.78 -43.12
N ASN A 433 -21.34 -21.08 -43.24
CA ASN A 433 -22.37 -21.78 -44.05
C ASN A 433 -21.81 -23.17 -44.39
N SER A 434 -22.44 -24.31 -44.14
CA SER A 434 -23.86 -24.66 -44.13
C SER A 434 -23.99 -26.11 -43.64
N ARG A 435 -25.09 -26.43 -42.96
CA ARG A 435 -26.07 -27.47 -43.34
C ARG A 435 -26.85 -27.94 -42.11
N ILE A 436 -28.13 -27.60 -42.15
CA ILE A 436 -29.23 -28.20 -41.41
C ILE A 436 -29.23 -29.70 -41.68
N ALA A 437 -29.24 -30.51 -40.62
CA ALA A 437 -29.67 -31.90 -40.67
C ALA A 437 -30.76 -32.07 -39.60
N HIS A 438 -31.96 -32.42 -40.04
CA HIS A 438 -33.12 -32.72 -39.20
C HIS A 438 -32.91 -34.01 -38.39
N PRO A 439 -33.60 -34.17 -37.25
CA PRO A 439 -33.41 -35.28 -36.34
C PRO A 439 -34.24 -36.50 -36.76
N HIS A 440 -33.63 -37.68 -36.77
CA HIS A 440 -34.37 -38.95 -36.82
C HIS A 440 -34.45 -39.59 -35.42
N GLN A 441 -35.66 -40.05 -35.16
CA GLN A 441 -36.18 -40.69 -33.96
C GLN A 441 -35.47 -42.01 -33.61
N GLY A 442 -35.38 -42.28 -32.31
CA GLY A 442 -34.98 -43.57 -31.73
C GLY A 442 -35.11 -43.51 -30.21
N GLU A 443 -36.24 -44.02 -29.73
CA GLU A 443 -36.75 -44.00 -28.35
C GLU A 443 -36.10 -45.09 -27.44
N PRO A 444 -36.50 -45.31 -26.17
CA PRO A 444 -35.65 -45.11 -25.00
C PRO A 444 -35.30 -46.40 -24.23
N LEU A 445 -34.31 -46.32 -23.34
CA LEU A 445 -34.13 -47.32 -22.27
C LEU A 445 -34.07 -46.64 -20.90
N SER A 446 -35.19 -46.76 -20.19
CA SER A 446 -35.31 -46.62 -18.74
C SER A 446 -34.77 -47.86 -18.03
N LEU A 447 -34.05 -47.72 -16.91
CA LEU A 447 -34.53 -48.13 -15.57
C LEU A 447 -33.51 -47.85 -14.46
N ASN A 448 -33.99 -47.11 -13.45
CA ASN A 448 -33.93 -47.39 -12.02
C ASN A 448 -32.60 -47.49 -11.22
N SER A 449 -32.46 -46.46 -10.37
CA SER A 449 -32.38 -46.54 -8.90
C SER A 449 -31.12 -47.09 -8.23
N ARG A 450 -30.53 -46.29 -7.34
CA ARG A 450 -30.56 -46.54 -5.88
C ARG A 450 -30.00 -45.36 -5.09
N ILE A 451 -30.90 -44.79 -4.29
CA ILE A 451 -30.64 -44.03 -3.07
C ILE A 451 -30.09 -44.99 -2.02
N ALA A 452 -29.05 -44.58 -1.28
CA ALA A 452 -28.76 -45.15 0.04
C ALA A 452 -28.12 -44.08 0.94
N HIS A 453 -28.92 -43.61 1.89
CA HIS A 453 -28.49 -43.00 3.14
C HIS A 453 -27.55 -43.94 3.92
N ARG A 454 -26.56 -43.37 4.62
CA ARG A 454 -26.15 -43.89 5.93
C ARG A 454 -25.70 -42.75 6.85
N ARG A 455 -26.46 -42.58 7.93
CA ARG A 455 -26.09 -41.94 9.20
C ARG A 455 -25.81 -43.05 10.24
N HIS A 456 -25.05 -42.65 11.28
CA HIS A 456 -24.65 -43.36 12.51
C HIS A 456 -23.48 -44.35 12.36
N ARG A 457 -22.42 -44.29 13.17
CA ARG A 457 -22.23 -43.77 14.55
C ARG A 457 -20.99 -42.89 14.67
#